data_AF-A0A359EW38-F1
#
_entry.id   AF-A0A359EW38-F1
#
_cell.length_a   1.000
_cell.length_b   1.000
_cell.length_c   1.000
_cell.angle_alpha   90.00
_cell.angle_beta   90.00
_cell.angle_gamma   90.00
#
_symmetry.space_group_name_H-M   'P 1'
#
loop_
_entity.id
_entity.type
_entity.pdbx_description
1 polymer ?
#
loop_
_entity_poly.entity_id
_entity_poly.type
_entity_poly.pdbx_seq_one_letter_code
_entity_poly.pdbx_strand_id
1 'polypeptide(L)'
;GIIGICGWGGLALNAAAMDTRIKASVISTMYDMSRVTANGYFDAMDEDARYKARETMNAQRTEDYRNGSYKLAGGLPDERPAEPKFFSDYWDYYKTPRGYHKRSLNSNGGWNVTSALSFMNMPQLSYAGEIRNAVLVIHGEKAHSRYFGEDAFKKLKGNNKELMIIPGASHTDLYDQMDIIPFDKIEGFFRKYL
;
A
#
# COMPACT_ATOMS: atom_id res chain seq x y z
N GLY A 1 -15.25 11.84 -3.40
CA GLY A 1 -14.45 10.69 -3.86
C GLY A 1 -13.45 10.31 -2.80
N ILE A 2 -12.55 9.37 -3.11
CA ILE A 2 -11.43 8.97 -2.24
C ILE A 2 -10.16 8.76 -3.08
N ILE A 3 -8.99 9.12 -2.53
CA ILE A 3 -7.69 8.80 -3.11
C ILE A 3 -6.92 7.92 -2.12
N GLY A 4 -6.46 6.76 -2.57
CA GLY A 4 -5.59 5.86 -1.78
C GLY A 4 -4.19 5.80 -2.39
N ILE A 5 -3.15 6.07 -1.59
CA ILE A 5 -1.75 6.07 -2.03
C ILE A 5 -1.01 4.92 -1.32
N CYS A 6 -0.20 4.15 -2.04
CA CYS A 6 0.57 3.03 -1.48
C CYS A 6 -0.33 2.06 -0.69
N GLY A 7 0.00 1.73 0.57
CA GLY A 7 -0.79 0.84 1.42
C GLY A 7 -2.24 1.29 1.65
N TRP A 8 -2.51 2.60 1.52
CA TRP A 8 -3.86 3.13 1.58
C TRP A 8 -4.65 2.92 0.28
N GLY A 9 -4.01 2.51 -0.82
CA GLY A 9 -4.70 2.10 -2.05
C GLY A 9 -5.59 0.88 -1.83
N GLY A 10 -5.07 -0.18 -1.21
CA GLY A 10 -5.88 -1.35 -0.84
C GLY A 10 -7.00 -1.00 0.15
N LEU A 11 -6.71 -0.15 1.14
CA LEU A 11 -7.72 0.32 2.10
C LEU A 11 -8.82 1.16 1.44
N ALA A 12 -8.47 2.04 0.50
CA ALA A 12 -9.44 2.89 -0.20
C ALA A 12 -10.39 2.06 -1.09
N LEU A 13 -9.87 1.03 -1.77
CA LEU A 13 -10.74 0.07 -2.48
C LEU A 13 -11.63 -0.72 -1.53
N ASN A 14 -11.08 -1.17 -0.40
CA ASN A 14 -11.86 -1.88 0.61
C ASN A 14 -12.99 -1.01 1.18
N ALA A 15 -12.73 0.29 1.41
CA ALA A 15 -13.73 1.27 1.81
C ALA A 15 -14.78 1.50 0.72
N ALA A 16 -14.37 1.63 -0.55
CA ALA A 16 -15.30 1.81 -1.67
C ALA A 16 -16.25 0.63 -1.88
N ALA A 17 -15.84 -0.59 -1.49
CA ALA A 17 -16.71 -1.76 -1.55
C ALA A 17 -17.85 -1.71 -0.51
N MET A 18 -17.61 -1.13 0.66
CA MET A 18 -18.62 -1.08 1.75
C MET A 18 -19.39 0.26 1.81
N ASP A 19 -18.75 1.37 1.46
CA ASP A 19 -19.31 2.71 1.66
C ASP A 19 -19.92 3.25 0.36
N THR A 20 -21.23 3.11 0.24
CA THR A 20 -22.03 3.54 -0.92
C THR A 20 -22.03 5.07 -1.14
N ARG A 21 -21.49 5.85 -0.19
CA ARG A 21 -21.31 7.30 -0.34
C ARG A 21 -20.09 7.65 -1.20
N ILE A 22 -19.12 6.74 -1.33
CA ILE A 22 -17.96 6.93 -2.20
C ILE A 22 -18.40 6.75 -3.66
N LYS A 23 -18.33 7.83 -4.45
CA LYS A 23 -18.78 7.86 -5.86
C LYS A 23 -17.66 7.68 -6.89
N ALA A 24 -16.43 7.94 -6.49
CA ALA A 24 -15.24 7.80 -7.32
C ALA A 24 -14.02 7.51 -6.44
N SER A 25 -13.17 6.59 -6.88
CA SER A 25 -11.95 6.16 -6.19
C SER A 25 -10.75 6.25 -7.12
N VAL A 26 -9.67 6.91 -6.69
CA VAL A 26 -8.38 6.93 -7.40
C VAL A 26 -7.35 6.24 -6.53
N ILE A 27 -6.60 5.32 -7.12
CA ILE A 27 -5.67 4.44 -6.43
C ILE A 27 -4.29 4.63 -7.04
N SER A 28 -3.35 5.22 -6.32
CA SER A 28 -2.01 5.55 -6.81
C SER A 28 -0.96 4.65 -6.18
N THR A 29 -0.20 3.96 -7.03
CA THR A 29 0.96 3.13 -6.68
C THR A 29 0.66 2.17 -5.53
N MET A 30 -0.50 1.51 -5.57
CA MET A 30 -1.04 0.83 -4.40
C MET A 30 -0.23 -0.38 -3.93
N TYR A 31 -0.49 -0.72 -2.66
CA TYR A 31 -0.30 -2.03 -2.09
C TYR A 31 -1.64 -2.60 -1.62
N ASP A 32 -1.78 -3.92 -1.70
CA ASP A 32 -2.66 -4.68 -0.83
C ASP A 32 -1.85 -5.07 0.41
N MET A 33 -2.11 -4.40 1.52
CA MET A 33 -1.34 -4.58 2.76
C MET A 33 -1.57 -5.97 3.36
N SER A 34 -2.75 -6.55 3.17
CA SER A 34 -2.99 -7.93 3.61
C SER A 34 -2.16 -8.93 2.82
N ARG A 35 -2.08 -8.78 1.49
CA ARG A 35 -1.30 -9.67 0.64
C ARG A 35 0.20 -9.53 0.88
N VAL A 36 0.75 -8.32 0.95
CA VAL A 36 2.20 -8.18 1.18
C VAL A 36 2.60 -8.69 2.56
N THR A 37 1.73 -8.55 3.57
CA THR A 37 2.02 -9.01 4.93
C THR A 37 1.89 -10.53 5.03
N ALA A 38 0.91 -11.13 4.36
CA ALA A 38 0.75 -12.58 4.34
C ALA A 38 1.78 -13.26 3.42
N ASN A 39 1.94 -12.79 2.18
CA ASN A 39 2.71 -13.52 1.17
C ASN A 39 4.09 -12.90 0.91
N GLY A 40 4.45 -11.80 1.55
CA GLY A 40 5.66 -11.07 1.23
C GLY A 40 5.62 -10.38 -0.14
N TYR A 41 6.76 -9.83 -0.53
CA TYR A 41 6.95 -9.31 -1.89
C TYR A 41 6.92 -10.44 -2.91
N PHE A 42 6.24 -10.23 -4.03
CA PHE A 42 6.14 -11.20 -5.14
C PHE A 42 5.62 -12.59 -4.72
N ASP A 43 4.81 -12.61 -3.66
CA ASP A 43 4.29 -13.83 -3.04
C ASP A 43 5.36 -14.86 -2.62
N ALA A 44 6.55 -14.39 -2.24
CA ALA A 44 7.69 -15.24 -1.90
C ALA A 44 7.59 -15.97 -0.53
N MET A 45 6.65 -15.60 0.33
CA MET A 45 6.44 -16.22 1.64
C MET A 45 5.46 -17.40 1.55
N ASP A 46 5.95 -18.59 1.89
CA ASP A 46 5.15 -19.81 1.97
C ASP A 46 4.37 -19.93 3.29
N GLU A 47 3.63 -21.03 3.44
CA GLU A 47 2.80 -21.28 4.62
C GLU A 47 3.61 -21.44 5.91
N ASP A 48 4.74 -22.16 5.86
CA ASP A 48 5.58 -22.41 7.02
C ASP A 48 6.26 -21.12 7.50
N ALA A 49 6.75 -20.30 6.57
CA ALA A 49 7.30 -18.99 6.87
C ALA A 49 6.23 -18.07 7.49
N ARG A 50 5.01 -18.07 6.94
CA ARG A 50 3.86 -17.36 7.55
C ARG A 50 3.55 -17.87 8.96
N TYR A 51 3.60 -19.18 9.19
CA TYR A 51 3.33 -19.76 10.50
C TYR A 51 4.37 -19.32 11.53
N LYS A 52 5.66 -19.42 11.20
CA LYS A 52 6.77 -18.93 12.05
C LYS A 52 6.67 -17.43 12.36
N ALA A 53 6.25 -16.63 11.38
CA ALA A 53 6.00 -15.20 11.59
C ALA A 53 4.89 -14.96 12.62
N ARG A 54 3.80 -15.74 12.58
CA ARG A 54 2.73 -15.69 13.58
C ARG A 54 3.22 -16.11 14.97
N GLU A 55 4.03 -17.17 15.08
CA GLU A 55 4.61 -17.58 16.36
C GLU A 55 5.45 -16.44 16.97
N THR A 56 6.29 -15.80 16.15
CA THR A 56 7.12 -14.66 16.59
C THR A 56 6.28 -13.49 17.08
N MET A 57 5.23 -13.11 16.33
CA MET A 57 4.35 -12.02 16.72
C MET A 57 3.47 -12.34 17.93
N ASN A 58 3.04 -13.60 18.10
CA ASN A 58 2.27 -14.02 19.26
C ASN A 58 3.13 -14.04 20.54
N ALA A 59 4.40 -14.44 20.43
CA ALA A 59 5.36 -14.29 21.51
C ALA A 59 5.57 -12.80 21.86
N GLN A 60 5.76 -11.93 20.86
CA GLN A 60 5.86 -10.48 21.07
C GLN A 60 4.60 -9.90 21.74
N ARG A 61 3.41 -10.37 21.37
CA ARG A 61 2.15 -9.92 22.00
C ARG A 61 2.10 -10.25 23.50
N THR A 62 2.63 -11.40 23.90
CA THR A 62 2.73 -11.77 25.32
C THR A 62 3.73 -10.89 26.05
N GLU A 63 4.84 -10.55 25.39
CA GLU A 63 5.86 -9.65 25.93
C GLU A 63 5.33 -8.21 26.07
N ASP A 64 4.63 -7.70 25.06
CA ASP A 64 3.99 -6.37 25.08
C ASP A 64 2.98 -6.28 26.25
N TYR A 65 2.22 -7.35 26.51
CA TYR A 65 1.31 -7.43 27.66
C TYR A 65 2.05 -7.32 29.00
N ARG A 66 3.16 -8.05 29.17
CA ARG A 66 3.98 -8.00 30.39
C ARG A 66 4.60 -6.63 30.63
N ASN A 67 5.02 -5.96 29.55
CA ASN A 67 5.69 -4.67 29.62
C ASN A 67 4.75 -3.47 29.72
N GLY A 68 3.44 -3.65 29.53
CA GLY A 68 2.46 -2.57 29.52
C GLY A 68 2.61 -1.57 28.35
N SER A 69 3.45 -1.89 27.36
CA SER A 69 3.71 -1.09 26.17
C SER A 69 4.10 -2.01 25.01
N TYR A 70 3.84 -1.59 23.77
CA TYR A 70 4.09 -2.41 22.58
C TYR A 70 5.41 -2.06 21.90
N LYS A 71 6.06 -3.07 21.32
CA LYS A 71 7.25 -2.88 20.49
C LYS A 71 6.90 -2.35 19.10
N LEU A 72 7.70 -1.39 18.62
CA LEU A 72 7.65 -0.93 17.23
C LEU A 72 8.64 -1.71 16.35
N ALA A 73 8.29 -1.92 15.08
CA ALA A 73 9.05 -2.72 14.13
C ALA A 73 10.32 -2.05 13.58
N GLY A 74 10.53 -0.76 13.87
CA GLY A 74 11.55 0.06 13.24
C GLY A 74 11.07 0.61 11.89
N GLY A 75 11.51 1.82 11.55
CA GLY A 75 11.36 2.39 10.21
C GLY A 75 12.45 1.89 9.28
N LEU A 76 12.69 2.63 8.19
CA LEU A 76 13.81 2.33 7.30
C LEU A 76 15.16 2.46 8.03
N PRO A 77 16.16 1.65 7.65
CA PRO A 77 17.50 1.70 8.23
C PRO A 77 18.12 3.10 8.07
N ASP A 78 19.08 3.41 8.94
CA ASP A 78 19.79 4.69 8.87
C ASP A 78 20.70 4.76 7.64
N GLU A 79 21.34 3.64 7.30
CA GLU A 79 22.13 3.51 6.08
C GLU A 79 21.24 3.22 4.87
N ARG A 80 21.57 3.86 3.74
CA ARG A 80 20.86 3.69 2.47
C ARG A 80 21.14 2.28 1.91
N PRO A 81 20.12 1.45 1.70
CA PRO A 81 20.31 0.12 1.10
C PRO A 81 20.84 0.24 -0.34
N ALA A 82 21.71 -0.69 -0.74
CA ALA A 82 22.19 -0.77 -2.13
C ALA A 82 21.16 -1.46 -3.04
N GLU A 83 20.59 -2.58 -2.57
CA GLU A 83 19.62 -3.40 -3.30
C GLU A 83 18.58 -4.01 -2.34
N PRO A 84 17.40 -4.42 -2.86
CA PRO A 84 16.86 -4.06 -4.17
C PRO A 84 16.60 -2.55 -4.34
N LYS A 85 16.70 -2.03 -5.56
CA LYS A 85 16.49 -0.61 -5.90
C LYS A 85 15.30 0.05 -5.17
N PHE A 86 14.16 -0.62 -5.05
CA PHE A 86 12.99 0.00 -4.43
C PHE A 86 13.16 0.32 -2.93
N PHE A 87 14.05 -0.37 -2.20
CA PHE A 87 14.39 0.02 -0.83
C PHE A 87 15.26 1.27 -0.80
N SER A 88 16.16 1.43 -1.76
CA SER A 88 16.96 2.64 -1.87
C SER A 88 16.09 3.85 -2.27
N ASP A 89 15.10 3.63 -3.15
CA ASP A 89 14.08 4.64 -3.49
C ASP A 89 13.20 5.02 -2.28
N TYR A 90 12.81 4.05 -1.45
CA TYR A 90 12.10 4.34 -0.19
C TYR A 90 12.96 5.12 0.78
N TRP A 91 14.24 4.77 0.92
CA TRP A 91 15.18 5.48 1.78
C TRP A 91 15.36 6.92 1.30
N ASP A 92 15.57 7.12 -0.01
CA ASP A 92 15.73 8.45 -0.63
C ASP A 92 14.51 9.35 -0.37
N TYR A 93 13.30 8.79 -0.33
CA TYR A 93 12.11 9.53 0.05
C TYR A 93 12.00 9.77 1.56
N TYR A 94 12.01 8.72 2.37
CA TYR A 94 11.62 8.80 3.79
C TYR A 94 12.75 9.23 4.74
N LYS A 95 14.02 9.11 4.36
CA LYS A 95 15.20 9.38 5.21
C LYS A 95 15.99 10.62 4.77
N THR A 96 15.55 11.34 3.73
CA THR A 96 16.16 12.59 3.24
C THR A 96 15.16 13.75 3.29
N PRO A 97 15.60 15.01 3.10
CA PRO A 97 14.69 16.16 3.00
C PRO A 97 13.60 16.05 1.92
N ARG A 98 13.70 15.10 0.97
CA ARG A 98 12.68 14.86 -0.07
C ARG A 98 11.30 14.58 0.51
N GLY A 99 11.21 13.70 1.52
CA GLY A 99 9.94 13.25 2.11
C GLY A 99 10.01 12.93 3.60
N TYR A 100 11.14 13.18 4.27
CA TYR A 100 11.29 12.96 5.70
C TYR A 100 10.29 13.78 6.51
N HIS A 101 9.68 13.13 7.50
CA HIS A 101 8.87 13.83 8.48
C HIS A 101 8.95 13.13 9.84
N LYS A 102 9.16 13.91 10.93
CA LYS A 102 9.37 13.38 12.30
C LYS A 102 8.24 12.53 12.87
N ARG A 103 7.02 12.66 12.33
CA ARG A 103 5.84 11.86 12.72
C ARG A 103 5.59 10.66 11.79
N SER A 104 6.34 10.53 10.69
CA SER A 104 6.18 9.39 9.78
C SER A 104 6.77 8.14 10.42
N LEU A 105 5.99 7.07 10.54
CA LEU A 105 6.49 5.81 11.07
C LEU A 105 7.56 5.22 10.15
N ASN A 106 7.37 5.29 8.83
CA ASN A 106 8.33 4.80 7.84
C ASN A 106 9.69 5.53 7.94
N SER A 107 9.69 6.82 8.28
CA SER A 107 10.92 7.60 8.48
C SER A 107 11.61 7.31 9.81
N ASN A 108 10.89 6.77 10.81
CA ASN A 108 11.35 6.70 12.20
C ASN A 108 11.13 5.31 12.80
N GLY A 109 10.06 5.12 13.58
CA GLY A 109 9.90 3.97 14.48
C GLY A 109 9.20 2.75 13.87
N GLY A 110 8.59 2.85 12.70
CA GLY A 110 7.77 1.76 12.14
C GLY A 110 6.43 1.56 12.87
N TRP A 111 5.68 0.56 12.45
CA TRP A 111 4.38 0.21 13.05
C TRP A 111 4.55 -0.70 14.28
N ASN A 112 3.50 -0.84 15.08
CA ASN A 112 3.43 -1.87 16.12
C ASN A 112 3.69 -3.25 15.48
N VAL A 113 4.66 -4.01 16.01
CA VAL A 113 5.04 -5.35 15.51
C VAL A 113 3.81 -6.26 15.37
N THR A 114 2.90 -6.24 16.33
CA THR A 114 1.75 -7.15 16.36
C THR A 114 0.56 -6.67 15.52
N SER A 115 0.59 -5.45 14.98
CA SER A 115 -0.47 -4.93 14.10
C SER A 115 -0.57 -5.68 12.78
N ALA A 116 0.53 -6.32 12.34
CA ALA A 116 0.56 -7.16 11.14
C ALA A 116 -0.32 -8.42 11.25
N LEU A 117 -0.61 -8.91 12.46
CA LEU A 117 -1.46 -10.10 12.66
C LEU A 117 -2.84 -9.96 12.03
N SER A 118 -3.44 -8.76 12.08
CA SER A 118 -4.75 -8.53 11.45
C SER A 118 -4.67 -8.59 9.93
N PHE A 119 -3.66 -7.96 9.33
CA PHE A 119 -3.42 -8.00 7.88
C PHE A 119 -3.10 -9.41 7.37
N MET A 120 -2.39 -10.25 8.15
CA MET A 120 -2.16 -11.65 7.78
C MET A 120 -3.42 -12.50 7.78
N ASN A 121 -4.44 -12.14 8.57
CA ASN A 121 -5.61 -12.97 8.82
C ASN A 121 -6.88 -12.46 8.12
N MET A 122 -6.95 -11.18 7.77
CA MET A 122 -8.13 -10.53 7.18
C MET A 122 -7.78 -9.97 5.80
N PRO A 123 -7.97 -10.75 4.73
CA PRO A 123 -7.71 -10.30 3.36
C PRO A 123 -8.53 -9.07 3.00
N GLN A 124 -7.86 -8.05 2.46
CA GLN A 124 -8.49 -6.91 1.83
C GLN A 124 -9.09 -7.32 0.47
N LEU A 125 -9.96 -6.47 -0.06
CA LEU A 125 -10.47 -6.58 -1.44
C LEU A 125 -11.35 -7.81 -1.71
N SER A 126 -11.81 -8.51 -0.65
CA SER A 126 -12.72 -9.66 -0.77
C SER A 126 -13.99 -9.32 -1.56
N TYR A 127 -14.47 -8.08 -1.42
CA TYR A 127 -15.66 -7.56 -2.10
C TYR A 127 -15.32 -6.52 -3.19
N ALA A 128 -14.07 -6.46 -3.66
CA ALA A 128 -13.68 -5.48 -4.69
C ALA A 128 -14.50 -5.63 -5.99
N GLY A 129 -14.93 -6.85 -6.32
CA GLY A 129 -15.81 -7.11 -7.47
C GLY A 129 -17.24 -6.58 -7.32
N GLU A 130 -17.63 -6.09 -6.14
CA GLU A 130 -18.94 -5.50 -5.87
C GLU A 130 -18.93 -3.97 -5.95
N ILE A 131 -17.75 -3.36 -6.12
CA ILE A 131 -17.60 -1.91 -6.28
C ILE A 131 -18.34 -1.46 -7.55
N ARG A 132 -19.38 -0.65 -7.37
CA ARG A 132 -20.22 -0.11 -8.46
C ARG A 132 -19.84 1.30 -8.89
N ASN A 133 -19.05 2.00 -8.09
CA ASN A 133 -18.64 3.38 -8.35
C ASN A 133 -17.37 3.43 -9.20
N ALA A 134 -17.05 4.58 -9.79
CA ALA A 134 -15.92 4.67 -10.72
C ALA A 134 -14.57 4.44 -10.00
N VAL A 135 -13.68 3.65 -10.61
CA VAL A 135 -12.33 3.39 -10.09
C VAL A 135 -11.25 3.67 -11.13
N LEU A 136 -10.25 4.47 -10.78
CA LEU A 136 -9.03 4.68 -11.56
C LEU A 136 -7.84 4.12 -10.76
N VAL A 137 -7.16 3.11 -11.31
CA VAL A 137 -5.92 2.57 -10.76
C VAL A 137 -4.74 3.12 -11.55
N ILE A 138 -3.76 3.70 -10.88
CA ILE A 138 -2.58 4.34 -11.45
C ILE A 138 -1.33 3.66 -10.88
N HIS A 139 -0.41 3.25 -11.74
CA HIS A 139 0.90 2.73 -11.32
C HIS A 139 2.01 3.16 -12.25
N GLY A 140 3.23 3.30 -11.71
CA GLY A 140 4.43 3.41 -12.51
C GLY A 140 4.77 2.10 -13.21
N GLU A 141 5.23 2.17 -14.46
CA GLU A 141 5.63 1.02 -15.26
C GLU A 141 6.72 0.18 -14.57
N LYS A 142 7.69 0.86 -13.93
CA LYS A 142 8.83 0.25 -13.23
C LYS A 142 8.59 0.06 -11.74
N ALA A 143 7.37 0.31 -11.25
CA ALA A 143 7.06 0.12 -9.84
C ALA A 143 7.08 -1.37 -9.49
N HIS A 144 7.93 -1.76 -8.53
CA HIS A 144 7.95 -3.12 -7.97
C HIS A 144 6.58 -3.57 -7.42
N SER A 145 5.73 -2.62 -7.01
CA SER A 145 4.39 -2.86 -6.49
C SER A 145 3.29 -2.93 -7.57
N ARG A 146 3.62 -2.76 -8.86
CA ARG A 146 2.63 -2.69 -9.97
C ARG A 146 1.66 -3.86 -9.99
N TYR A 147 2.13 -5.05 -9.63
CA TYR A 147 1.32 -6.26 -9.59
C TYR A 147 0.13 -6.15 -8.63
N PHE A 148 0.23 -5.38 -7.53
CA PHE A 148 -0.91 -5.13 -6.65
C PHE A 148 -2.04 -4.37 -7.36
N GLY A 149 -1.68 -3.31 -8.10
CA GLY A 149 -2.64 -2.54 -8.88
C GLY A 149 -3.27 -3.34 -10.02
N GLU A 150 -2.47 -4.11 -10.76
CA GLU A 150 -2.97 -4.97 -11.83
C GLU A 150 -3.93 -6.05 -11.29
N ASP A 151 -3.59 -6.70 -10.18
CA ASP A 151 -4.44 -7.75 -9.61
C ASP A 151 -5.69 -7.19 -8.94
N ALA A 152 -5.59 -6.03 -8.27
CA ALA A 152 -6.77 -5.31 -7.77
C ALA A 152 -7.68 -4.91 -8.94
N PHE A 153 -7.11 -4.40 -10.04
CA PHE A 153 -7.87 -4.07 -11.24
C PHE A 153 -8.58 -5.30 -11.79
N LYS A 154 -7.93 -6.47 -11.91
CA LYS A 154 -8.58 -7.71 -12.37
C LYS A 154 -9.80 -8.11 -11.53
N LYS A 155 -9.80 -7.84 -10.22
CA LYS A 155 -10.95 -8.13 -9.33
C LYS A 155 -12.16 -7.21 -9.57
N LEU A 156 -11.95 -5.98 -10.02
CA LEU A 156 -13.04 -5.02 -10.30
C LEU A 156 -13.87 -5.48 -11.51
N LYS A 157 -15.17 -5.17 -11.50
CA LYS A 157 -16.11 -5.50 -12.59
C LYS A 157 -16.70 -4.24 -13.23
N GLY A 158 -17.37 -4.41 -14.36
CA GLY A 158 -18.02 -3.32 -15.09
C GLY A 158 -17.08 -2.50 -15.97
N ASN A 159 -17.63 -1.47 -16.60
CA ASN A 159 -16.94 -0.53 -17.49
C ASN A 159 -16.55 0.79 -16.79
N ASN A 160 -16.80 0.89 -15.48
CA ASN A 160 -16.50 2.01 -14.60
C ASN A 160 -15.10 1.88 -13.95
N LYS A 161 -14.16 1.20 -14.61
CA LYS A 161 -12.80 0.95 -14.13
C LYS A 161 -11.78 1.33 -15.20
N GLU A 162 -10.70 1.99 -14.80
CA GLU A 162 -9.57 2.34 -15.66
C GLU A 162 -8.25 1.95 -15.00
N LEU A 163 -7.28 1.45 -15.79
CA LEU A 163 -5.91 1.20 -15.37
C LEU A 163 -4.99 2.09 -16.20
N MET A 164 -4.25 2.97 -15.54
CA MET A 164 -3.28 3.87 -16.15
C MET A 164 -1.88 3.51 -15.70
N ILE A 165 -1.03 3.12 -16.66
CA ILE A 165 0.39 2.84 -16.40
C ILE A 165 1.20 4.04 -16.86
N ILE A 166 2.04 4.59 -15.96
CA ILE A 166 2.90 5.74 -16.21
C ILE A 166 4.26 5.23 -16.69
N PRO A 167 4.63 5.44 -17.97
CA PRO A 167 5.89 4.93 -18.52
C PRO A 167 7.10 5.40 -17.73
N GLY A 168 8.06 4.51 -17.50
CA GLY A 168 9.32 4.81 -16.81
C GLY A 168 9.24 5.04 -15.30
N ALA A 169 8.08 5.39 -14.74
CA ALA A 169 7.94 5.74 -13.34
C ALA A 169 8.11 4.55 -12.38
N SER A 170 8.77 4.79 -11.27
CA SER A 170 8.93 3.87 -10.14
C SER A 170 7.76 3.99 -9.14
N HIS A 171 7.88 3.32 -7.99
CA HIS A 171 6.86 3.40 -6.94
C HIS A 171 6.78 4.79 -6.30
N THR A 172 7.92 5.33 -5.87
CA THR A 172 8.01 6.58 -5.11
C THR A 172 7.93 7.81 -6.01
N ASP A 173 8.13 7.69 -7.33
CA ASP A 173 7.90 8.81 -8.26
C ASP A 173 6.46 9.32 -8.18
N LEU A 174 5.50 8.43 -7.94
CA LEU A 174 4.08 8.78 -7.75
C LEU A 174 3.74 9.35 -6.36
N TYR A 175 4.73 9.64 -5.52
CA TYR A 175 4.52 10.31 -4.23
C TYR A 175 4.70 11.82 -4.33
N ASP A 176 5.70 12.28 -5.08
CA ASP A 176 6.15 13.67 -5.04
C ASP A 176 6.63 14.27 -6.37
N GLN A 177 6.80 13.48 -7.43
CA GLN A 177 7.24 14.00 -8.74
C GLN A 177 6.04 14.58 -9.50
N MET A 178 5.83 15.89 -9.34
CA MET A 178 4.62 16.59 -9.80
C MET A 178 4.42 16.58 -11.33
N ASP A 179 5.51 16.41 -12.09
CA ASP A 179 5.52 16.26 -13.54
C ASP A 179 5.20 14.83 -14.01
N ILE A 180 5.32 13.84 -13.12
CA ILE A 180 5.03 12.43 -13.38
C ILE A 180 3.61 12.06 -12.92
N ILE A 181 3.16 12.62 -11.79
CA ILE A 181 1.81 12.36 -11.26
C ILE A 181 0.77 12.94 -12.23
N PRO A 182 -0.17 12.15 -12.77
CA PRO A 182 -1.10 12.60 -13.80
C PRO A 182 -2.29 13.39 -13.20
N PHE A 183 -2.01 14.55 -12.58
CA PHE A 183 -3.03 15.33 -11.87
C PHE A 183 -4.21 15.72 -12.74
N ASP A 184 -3.99 16.12 -14.00
CA ASP A 184 -5.08 16.46 -14.93
C ASP A 184 -6.04 15.29 -15.16
N LYS A 185 -5.50 14.06 -15.26
CA LYS A 185 -6.32 12.85 -15.39
C LYS A 185 -7.10 12.57 -14.11
N ILE A 186 -6.46 12.74 -12.94
CA ILE A 186 -7.09 12.55 -11.63
C ILE A 186 -8.23 13.56 -11.43
N GLU A 187 -7.98 14.84 -11.73
CA GLU A 187 -8.96 15.91 -11.65
C GLU A 187 -10.13 15.63 -12.61
N GLY A 188 -9.85 15.37 -13.88
CA GLY A 188 -10.87 15.08 -14.89
C GLY A 188 -11.71 13.85 -14.54
N PHE A 189 -11.09 12.83 -13.95
CA PHE A 189 -11.80 11.65 -13.45
C PHE A 189 -12.78 12.02 -12.34
N PHE A 190 -12.37 12.79 -11.34
CA PHE A 190 -13.28 13.22 -10.28
C PHE A 190 -14.39 14.14 -10.78
N ARG A 191 -14.08 15.10 -11.67
CA ARG A 191 -15.10 15.98 -12.27
C ARG A 191 -16.18 15.22 -13.04
N LYS A 192 -15.84 14.07 -13.61
CA LYS A 192 -16.78 13.22 -14.36
C LYS A 192 -17.70 12.40 -13.44
N TYR A 193 -17.22 11.99 -12.26
CA TYR A 193 -17.87 10.96 -11.45
C TYR A 193 -18.30 11.42 -10.04
N LEU A 194 -18.11 12.69 -9.69
CA LEU A 194 -18.64 13.34 -8.48
C LEU A 194 -19.71 14.35 -8.85
#